data_AF-A0AAU7KRY0-F1
#
_entry.id   AF-A0AAU7KRY0-F1
#
_cell.length_a   1.000
_cell.length_b   1.000
_cell.length_c   1.000
_cell.angle_alpha   90.00
_cell.angle_beta   90.00
_cell.angle_gamma   90.00
#
_symmetry.space_group_name_H-M   'P 1'
#
loop_
_entity.id
_entity.type
_entity.pdbx_description
1 polymer ?
#
loop_
_entity_poly.entity_id
_entity_poly.type
_entity_poly.pdbx_seq_one_letter_code
_entity_poly.pdbx_strand_id
1 'polypeptide(L)'
;MSDISRYTTSWNYPSAILTGAGRIRDLPAQCRELGMTAPLLITDPGLAALPMVREVLDHCAGEGLRAGLFAEIKGNPTGANVIAGVDAFRQGEHDGVIAFGGGSGLDAAKAVALMANQRDGLSLWSLEDVGDNWKNADGDAIVPLVAVPTTAGTGSEVGRASVITDEAERVKRIIFHPGMVPARVILDPTLTVGLPPAVTAATGMDALSHCLEAWCAPGYHPMAEGIAVEGMRRVRDYLPRAYAHGDDLEARLNMLVASSMGATAFQRGLGAMHALAHPLGALYDAHHGTLNAILMPYVLKANERAIGEPMVRLCRYLDIRQPGTSSAIDWVLELRERLAIPHDLAAIGIDAAEAVKIGEMAVVDPSAASNPIAFTAEDYQRIFLAAQQGRL
;
A
#
# COMPACT_ATOMS: atom_id res chain seq x y z
N MET A 1 7.46 31.58 21.08
CA MET A 1 8.62 30.67 20.96
C MET A 1 8.15 29.44 20.22
N SER A 2 8.86 28.96 19.18
CA SER A 2 8.46 27.73 18.50
C SER A 2 8.61 26.56 19.47
N ASP A 3 7.56 25.79 19.67
CA ASP A 3 7.63 24.55 20.45
C ASP A 3 8.55 23.56 19.72
N ILE A 4 9.79 23.40 20.22
CA ILE A 4 10.80 22.52 19.62
C ILE A 4 10.42 21.04 19.78
N SER A 5 9.51 20.70 20.71
CA SER A 5 9.13 19.31 20.98
C SER A 5 8.43 18.64 19.78
N ARG A 6 7.82 19.43 18.89
CA ARG A 6 7.18 18.94 17.65
C ARG A 6 8.15 18.36 16.61
N TYR A 7 9.46 18.56 16.79
CA TYR A 7 10.50 18.04 15.89
C TYR A 7 11.14 16.74 16.41
N THR A 8 10.65 16.18 17.52
CA THR A 8 11.17 14.93 18.09
C THR A 8 10.43 13.74 17.49
N THR A 9 11.06 13.03 16.56
CA THR A 9 10.52 11.81 15.95
C THR A 9 11.66 10.99 15.33
N SER A 10 11.45 9.68 15.20
CA SER A 10 12.43 8.73 14.64
C SER A 10 11.97 8.26 13.27
N TRP A 11 12.86 8.29 12.28
CA TRP A 11 12.60 7.84 10.90
C TRP A 11 13.67 6.84 10.46
N ASN A 12 13.34 5.91 9.55
CA ASN A 12 14.29 4.88 9.08
C ASN A 12 14.22 4.69 7.56
N TYR A 13 15.40 4.48 6.94
CA TYR A 13 15.65 4.18 5.53
C TYR A 13 17.00 3.40 5.45
N PRO A 14 17.28 2.48 4.48
CA PRO A 14 16.38 1.82 3.53
C PRO A 14 16.57 0.28 3.44
N SER A 15 15.59 -0.39 2.84
CA SER A 15 15.76 -1.69 2.17
C SER A 15 16.63 -1.54 0.92
N ALA A 16 17.40 -2.56 0.55
CA ALA A 16 18.11 -2.54 -0.72
C ALA A 16 17.14 -2.84 -1.88
N ILE A 17 17.04 -1.90 -2.84
CA ILE A 17 16.09 -1.96 -3.97
C ILE A 17 16.85 -2.17 -5.28
N LEU A 18 16.53 -3.27 -5.97
CA LEU A 18 17.01 -3.61 -7.29
C LEU A 18 15.94 -3.17 -8.30
N THR A 19 16.26 -2.19 -9.14
CA THR A 19 15.28 -1.58 -10.06
C THR A 19 15.69 -1.79 -11.52
N GLY A 20 14.73 -2.15 -12.37
CA GLY A 20 14.92 -2.24 -13.82
C GLY A 20 14.22 -3.43 -14.47
N ALA A 21 14.01 -3.35 -15.79
CA ALA A 21 13.42 -4.43 -16.57
C ALA A 21 14.31 -5.68 -16.58
N GLY A 22 13.73 -6.84 -16.28
CA GLY A 22 14.42 -8.13 -16.24
C GLY A 22 15.28 -8.36 -14.99
N ARG A 23 15.25 -7.44 -14.02
CA ARG A 23 15.98 -7.57 -12.73
C ARG A 23 15.43 -8.68 -11.85
N ILE A 24 14.25 -9.24 -12.16
CA ILE A 24 13.77 -10.47 -11.51
C ILE A 24 14.77 -11.64 -11.61
N ARG A 25 15.66 -11.63 -12.62
CA ARG A 25 16.75 -12.61 -12.76
C ARG A 25 17.78 -12.55 -11.62
N ASP A 26 17.84 -11.44 -10.87
CA ASP A 26 18.74 -11.31 -9.72
C ASP A 26 18.19 -12.02 -8.46
N LEU A 27 16.91 -12.43 -8.46
CA LEU A 27 16.23 -12.99 -7.29
C LEU A 27 17.00 -14.12 -6.61
N PRO A 28 17.53 -15.15 -7.32
CA PRO A 28 18.24 -16.22 -6.65
C PRO A 28 19.52 -15.75 -5.94
N ALA A 29 20.23 -14.78 -6.53
CA ALA A 29 21.40 -14.20 -5.89
C ALA A 29 21.02 -13.43 -4.63
N GLN A 30 19.92 -12.67 -4.66
CA GLN A 30 19.42 -11.95 -3.48
C GLN A 30 18.97 -12.89 -2.36
N CYS A 31 18.31 -14.00 -2.69
CA CYS A 31 17.96 -15.04 -1.73
C CYS A 31 19.23 -15.63 -1.06
N ARG A 32 20.25 -15.96 -1.84
CA ARG A 32 21.52 -16.51 -1.31
C ARG A 32 22.28 -15.53 -0.42
N GLU A 33 22.32 -14.24 -0.79
CA GLU A 33 22.93 -13.20 0.03
C GLU A 33 22.26 -13.07 1.41
N LEU A 34 20.97 -13.43 1.50
CA LEU A 34 20.21 -13.48 2.75
C LEU A 34 20.28 -14.85 3.45
N GLY A 35 21.09 -15.79 2.94
CA GLY A 35 21.27 -17.12 3.52
C GLY A 35 20.15 -18.12 3.18
N MET A 36 19.25 -17.79 2.24
CA MET A 36 18.17 -18.69 1.84
C MET A 36 18.68 -19.77 0.89
N THR A 37 18.21 -20.99 1.11
CA THR A 37 18.43 -22.17 0.25
C THR A 37 17.12 -22.80 -0.22
N ALA A 38 16.04 -22.62 0.55
CA ALA A 38 14.72 -23.14 0.27
C ALA A 38 13.64 -22.09 0.57
N PRO A 39 13.58 -20.95 -0.17
CA PRO A 39 12.58 -19.93 0.10
C PRO A 39 11.17 -20.39 -0.30
N LEU A 40 10.13 -19.94 0.41
CA LEU A 40 8.73 -20.10 0.02
C LEU A 40 8.28 -18.87 -0.78
N LEU A 41 7.92 -19.06 -2.06
CA LEU A 41 7.25 -18.02 -2.85
C LEU A 41 5.77 -17.99 -2.48
N ILE A 42 5.31 -16.82 -2.02
CA ILE A 42 3.93 -16.59 -1.58
C ILE A 42 3.25 -15.63 -2.56
N THR A 43 2.12 -16.04 -3.12
CA THR A 43 1.38 -15.29 -4.13
C THR A 43 -0.13 -15.62 -4.14
N ASP A 44 -0.90 -15.00 -5.02
CA ASP A 44 -2.33 -15.30 -5.23
C ASP A 44 -2.54 -16.34 -6.35
N PRO A 45 -3.71 -17.01 -6.40
CA PRO A 45 -3.97 -18.06 -7.39
C PRO A 45 -3.96 -17.55 -8.83
N GLY A 46 -4.30 -16.27 -9.04
CA GLY A 46 -4.31 -15.64 -10.35
C GLY A 46 -2.90 -15.50 -10.91
N LEU A 47 -1.97 -14.95 -10.12
CA LEU A 47 -0.56 -14.85 -10.49
C LEU A 47 0.11 -16.22 -10.61
N ALA A 48 -0.19 -17.17 -9.73
CA ALA A 48 0.37 -18.51 -9.78
C ALA A 48 0.07 -19.25 -11.09
N ALA A 49 -1.06 -18.93 -11.74
CA ALA A 49 -1.43 -19.48 -13.05
C ALA A 49 -0.70 -18.82 -14.23
N LEU A 50 0.02 -17.71 -14.01
CA LEU A 50 0.72 -16.99 -15.07
C LEU A 50 2.14 -17.52 -15.28
N PRO A 51 2.67 -17.47 -16.53
CA PRO A 51 4.03 -17.94 -16.83
C PRO A 51 5.12 -17.31 -15.95
N MET A 52 4.94 -16.05 -15.53
CA MET A 52 5.94 -15.32 -14.74
C MET A 52 6.32 -16.03 -13.43
N VAL A 53 5.37 -16.66 -12.74
CA VAL A 53 5.65 -17.35 -11.46
C VAL A 53 6.42 -18.64 -11.72
N ARG A 54 6.05 -19.38 -12.77
CA ARG A 54 6.77 -20.58 -13.19
C ARG A 54 8.19 -20.25 -13.62
N GLU A 55 8.38 -19.23 -14.44
CA GLU A 55 9.71 -18.78 -14.89
C GLU A 55 10.60 -18.39 -13.70
N VAL A 56 10.04 -17.72 -12.69
CA VAL A 56 10.76 -17.39 -11.45
C VAL A 56 11.18 -18.65 -10.69
N LEU A 57 10.28 -19.62 -10.51
CA LEU A 57 10.59 -20.88 -9.82
C LEU A 57 11.63 -21.71 -10.59
N ASP A 58 11.49 -21.82 -11.91
CA ASP A 58 12.43 -22.53 -12.79
C ASP A 58 13.83 -21.86 -12.73
N HIS A 59 13.87 -20.53 -12.70
CA HIS A 59 15.12 -19.76 -12.55
C HIS A 59 15.76 -19.99 -11.18
N CYS A 60 14.99 -19.95 -10.09
CA CYS A 60 15.46 -20.31 -8.76
C CYS A 60 16.03 -21.73 -8.70
N ALA A 61 15.34 -22.71 -9.31
CA ALA A 61 15.80 -24.10 -9.34
C ALA A 61 17.09 -24.27 -10.17
N GLY A 62 17.20 -23.63 -11.33
CA GLY A 62 18.41 -23.64 -12.16
C GLY A 62 19.63 -23.04 -11.45
N GLU A 63 19.38 -22.12 -10.52
CA GLU A 63 20.38 -21.44 -9.69
C GLU A 63 20.60 -22.11 -8.32
N GLY A 64 20.05 -23.32 -8.13
CA GLY A 64 20.30 -24.19 -6.98
C GLY A 64 19.41 -23.97 -5.76
N LEU A 65 18.37 -23.14 -5.85
CA LEU A 65 17.41 -22.92 -4.76
C LEU A 65 16.25 -23.91 -4.83
N ARG A 66 15.88 -24.49 -3.69
CA ARG A 66 14.70 -25.34 -3.54
C ARG A 66 13.45 -24.50 -3.24
N ALA A 67 13.13 -23.57 -4.13
CA ALA A 67 12.02 -22.65 -3.94
C ALA A 67 10.67 -23.39 -3.96
N GLY A 68 9.84 -23.18 -2.95
CA GLY A 68 8.46 -23.67 -2.88
C GLY A 68 7.44 -22.64 -3.36
N LEU A 69 6.18 -23.05 -3.50
CA LEU A 69 5.07 -22.18 -3.88
C LEU A 69 3.90 -22.36 -2.90
N PHE A 70 3.41 -21.25 -2.37
CA PHE A 70 2.12 -21.14 -1.69
C PHE A 70 1.28 -20.06 -2.38
N ALA A 71 0.18 -20.47 -3.00
CA ALA A 71 -0.61 -19.63 -3.91
C ALA A 71 -2.00 -19.27 -3.39
N GLU A 72 -2.32 -19.57 -2.13
CA GLU A 72 -3.70 -19.48 -1.61
C GLU A 72 -4.04 -18.11 -1.00
N ILE A 73 -3.36 -17.04 -1.42
CA ILE A 73 -3.61 -15.68 -0.90
C ILE A 73 -4.81 -15.02 -1.59
N LYS A 74 -5.75 -14.49 -0.80
CA LYS A 74 -6.91 -13.73 -1.26
C LYS A 74 -6.59 -12.23 -1.37
N GLY A 75 -7.36 -11.49 -2.17
CA GLY A 75 -7.21 -10.04 -2.34
C GLY A 75 -7.38 -9.22 -1.04
N ASN A 76 -8.16 -9.72 -0.09
CA ASN A 76 -8.18 -9.24 1.30
C ASN A 76 -7.68 -10.39 2.18
N PRO A 77 -6.35 -10.52 2.38
CA PRO A 77 -5.78 -11.70 3.03
C PRO A 77 -6.27 -11.79 4.47
N THR A 78 -6.60 -13.00 4.91
CA THR A 78 -7.18 -13.25 6.22
C THR A 78 -6.20 -13.90 7.18
N GLY A 79 -6.52 -13.93 8.48
CA GLY A 79 -5.75 -14.70 9.45
C GLY A 79 -5.59 -16.17 9.06
N ALA A 80 -6.63 -16.77 8.46
CA ALA A 80 -6.55 -18.15 7.94
C ALA A 80 -5.56 -18.28 6.77
N ASN A 81 -5.48 -17.29 5.87
CA ASN A 81 -4.47 -17.30 4.80
C ASN A 81 -3.04 -17.27 5.37
N VAL A 82 -2.80 -16.47 6.41
CA VAL A 82 -1.48 -16.39 7.07
C VAL A 82 -1.13 -17.70 7.76
N ILE A 83 -2.07 -18.30 8.52
CA ILE A 83 -1.85 -19.58 9.20
C ILE A 83 -1.52 -20.69 8.18
N ALA A 84 -2.30 -20.81 7.10
CA ALA A 84 -2.04 -21.78 6.05
C ALA A 84 -0.66 -21.57 5.38
N GLY A 85 -0.26 -20.32 5.18
CA GLY A 85 1.08 -19.99 4.67
C GLY A 85 2.21 -20.36 5.63
N VAL A 86 2.01 -20.18 6.94
CA VAL A 86 2.95 -20.64 7.99
C VAL A 86 3.05 -22.16 8.02
N ASP A 87 1.93 -22.86 7.88
CA ASP A 87 1.92 -24.33 7.81
C ASP A 87 2.66 -24.83 6.58
N ALA A 88 2.42 -24.24 5.41
CA ALA A 88 3.15 -24.55 4.18
C ALA A 88 4.66 -24.26 4.33
N PHE A 89 5.02 -23.13 4.95
CA PHE A 89 6.40 -22.76 5.25
C PHE A 89 7.10 -23.84 6.09
N ARG A 90 6.48 -24.25 7.19
CA ARG A 90 7.03 -25.24 8.13
C ARG A 90 7.11 -26.64 7.50
N GLN A 91 6.05 -27.08 6.81
CA GLN A 91 5.99 -28.40 6.18
C GLN A 91 6.99 -28.55 5.03
N GLY A 92 7.26 -27.48 4.28
CA GLY A 92 8.24 -27.46 3.20
C GLY A 92 9.69 -27.29 3.64
N GLU A 93 9.93 -27.15 4.96
CA GLU A 93 11.23 -26.84 5.55
C GLU A 93 11.86 -25.61 4.88
N HIS A 94 11.08 -24.55 4.77
CA HIS A 94 11.51 -23.30 4.14
C HIS A 94 12.34 -22.44 5.10
N ASP A 95 13.24 -21.61 4.55
CA ASP A 95 14.21 -20.80 5.31
C ASP A 95 14.13 -19.29 5.03
N GLY A 96 13.20 -18.88 4.17
CA GLY A 96 12.95 -17.50 3.82
C GLY A 96 11.70 -17.36 2.96
N VAL A 97 11.26 -16.13 2.73
CA VAL A 97 10.04 -15.84 1.97
C VAL A 97 10.37 -15.01 0.73
N ILE A 98 9.76 -15.36 -0.40
CA ILE A 98 9.65 -14.50 -1.58
C ILE A 98 8.21 -14.00 -1.63
N ALA A 99 8.01 -12.74 -1.32
CA ALA A 99 6.70 -12.08 -1.41
C ALA A 99 6.48 -11.62 -2.85
N PHE A 100 5.62 -12.30 -3.61
CA PHE A 100 5.42 -12.05 -5.03
C PHE A 100 3.96 -11.70 -5.33
N GLY A 101 3.70 -10.43 -5.68
CA GLY A 101 2.34 -10.03 -6.05
C GLY A 101 2.00 -8.57 -5.78
N GLY A 102 0.70 -8.28 -5.74
CA GLY A 102 0.20 -6.99 -5.27
C GLY A 102 0.19 -6.89 -3.75
N GLY A 103 -0.39 -5.80 -3.21
CA GLY A 103 -0.39 -5.53 -1.77
C GLY A 103 -0.87 -6.68 -0.89
N SER A 104 -1.91 -7.40 -1.32
CA SER A 104 -2.45 -8.58 -0.62
C SER A 104 -1.42 -9.70 -0.46
N GLY A 105 -0.73 -10.04 -1.56
CA GLY A 105 0.34 -11.05 -1.57
C GLY A 105 1.52 -10.63 -0.71
N LEU A 106 1.92 -9.35 -0.82
CA LEU A 106 3.03 -8.78 -0.05
C LEU A 106 2.73 -8.77 1.45
N ASP A 107 1.54 -8.32 1.85
CA ASP A 107 1.15 -8.24 3.26
C ASP A 107 1.02 -9.63 3.90
N ALA A 108 0.39 -10.58 3.20
CA ALA A 108 0.29 -11.95 3.68
C ALA A 108 1.68 -12.60 3.80
N ALA A 109 2.55 -12.42 2.80
CA ALA A 109 3.90 -12.97 2.83
C ALA A 109 4.76 -12.40 3.96
N LYS A 110 4.67 -11.10 4.24
CA LYS A 110 5.32 -10.48 5.41
C LYS A 110 4.77 -11.02 6.73
N ALA A 111 3.46 -11.23 6.83
CA ALA A 111 2.85 -11.81 8.03
C ALA A 111 3.27 -13.28 8.22
N VAL A 112 3.40 -14.07 7.14
CA VAL A 112 3.97 -15.42 7.19
C VAL A 112 5.43 -15.38 7.64
N ALA A 113 6.25 -14.48 7.08
CA ALA A 113 7.65 -14.34 7.47
C ALA A 113 7.82 -13.95 8.95
N LEU A 114 6.95 -13.07 9.46
CA LEU A 114 6.89 -12.70 10.87
C LEU A 114 6.55 -13.89 11.76
N MET A 115 5.56 -14.70 11.37
CA MET A 115 4.99 -15.75 12.22
C MET A 115 5.68 -17.12 12.08
N ALA A 116 6.44 -17.35 11.01
CA ALA A 116 6.99 -18.65 10.62
C ALA A 116 7.67 -19.40 11.78
N ASN A 117 8.59 -18.74 12.49
CA ASN A 117 9.37 -19.37 13.57
C ASN A 117 9.03 -18.84 14.97
N GLN A 118 7.90 -18.13 15.11
CA GLN A 118 7.47 -17.67 16.43
C GLN A 118 7.08 -18.85 17.32
N ARG A 119 7.16 -18.62 18.64
CA ARG A 119 6.72 -19.60 19.65
C ARG A 119 5.29 -20.06 19.41
N ASP A 120 5.02 -21.32 19.71
CA ASP A 120 3.67 -21.87 19.65
C ASP A 120 2.71 -21.08 20.54
N GLY A 121 1.50 -20.83 20.03
CA GLY A 121 0.45 -20.09 20.73
C GLY A 121 0.55 -18.56 20.65
N LEU A 122 1.57 -17.97 20.00
CA LEU A 122 1.55 -16.54 19.68
C LEU A 122 0.42 -16.27 18.68
N SER A 123 -0.53 -15.43 19.07
CA SER A 123 -1.61 -14.98 18.18
C SER A 123 -1.11 -13.87 17.27
N LEU A 124 -1.36 -13.98 15.95
CA LEU A 124 -1.15 -12.90 14.99
C LEU A 124 -1.80 -11.58 15.47
N TRP A 125 -3.00 -11.68 16.03
CA TRP A 125 -3.77 -10.52 16.49
C TRP A 125 -3.15 -9.83 17.71
N SER A 126 -2.26 -10.51 18.45
CA SER A 126 -1.50 -9.86 19.55
C SER A 126 -0.39 -8.94 19.05
N LEU A 127 -0.18 -8.89 17.73
CA LEU A 127 0.78 -8.04 17.03
C LEU A 127 0.10 -6.91 16.24
N GLU A 128 -1.18 -6.64 16.53
CA GLU A 128 -1.86 -5.46 16.02
C GLU A 128 -1.11 -4.18 16.44
N ASP A 129 -1.01 -3.19 15.55
CA ASP A 129 -0.25 -1.95 15.69
C ASP A 129 -0.86 -1.00 16.74
N VAL A 130 -0.79 -1.42 18.00
CA VAL A 130 -1.27 -0.71 19.18
C VAL A 130 -0.17 -0.71 20.22
N GLY A 131 0.31 0.49 20.58
CA GLY A 131 1.35 0.65 21.59
C GLY A 131 2.64 -0.09 21.23
N ASP A 132 3.08 -1.00 22.09
CA ASP A 132 4.27 -1.81 21.90
C ASP A 132 3.99 -3.30 21.74
N ASN A 133 2.79 -3.65 21.26
CA ASN A 133 2.38 -5.02 20.93
C ASN A 133 3.38 -5.79 20.06
N TRP A 134 4.13 -5.10 19.20
CA TRP A 134 5.17 -5.73 18.39
C TRP A 134 6.24 -6.44 19.22
N LYS A 135 6.51 -6.02 20.46
CA LYS A 135 7.45 -6.70 21.37
C LYS A 135 6.98 -8.09 21.81
N ASN A 136 5.72 -8.45 21.53
CA ASN A 136 5.22 -9.80 21.78
C ASN A 136 5.84 -10.84 20.83
N ALA A 137 6.36 -10.41 19.68
CA ALA A 137 7.10 -11.26 18.75
C ALA A 137 8.59 -11.31 19.08
N ASP A 138 9.22 -12.45 18.80
CA ASP A 138 10.67 -12.57 18.78
C ASP A 138 11.19 -12.04 17.42
N GLY A 139 11.96 -10.96 17.46
CA GLY A 139 12.51 -10.34 16.26
C GLY A 139 13.53 -11.23 15.54
N ASP A 140 14.25 -12.09 16.26
CA ASP A 140 15.26 -13.00 15.70
C ASP A 140 14.60 -14.21 15.01
N ALA A 141 13.33 -14.47 15.30
CA ALA A 141 12.53 -15.52 14.66
C ALA A 141 11.93 -15.09 13.30
N ILE A 142 12.05 -13.82 12.91
CA ILE A 142 11.54 -13.34 11.63
C ILE A 142 12.46 -13.82 10.52
N VAL A 143 11.91 -14.60 9.59
CA VAL A 143 12.70 -15.14 8.48
C VAL A 143 12.99 -14.06 7.44
N PRO A 144 14.13 -14.13 6.73
CA PRO A 144 14.45 -13.15 5.71
C PRO A 144 13.40 -13.15 4.60
N LEU A 145 13.18 -11.97 4.00
CA LEU A 145 12.14 -11.78 2.97
C LEU A 145 12.66 -10.92 1.81
N VAL A 146 12.40 -11.38 0.58
CA VAL A 146 12.57 -10.63 -0.66
C VAL A 146 11.20 -10.26 -1.22
N ALA A 147 10.95 -8.99 -1.47
CA ALA A 147 9.68 -8.51 -2.03
C ALA A 147 9.79 -8.21 -3.53
N VAL A 148 8.79 -8.67 -4.29
CA VAL A 148 8.66 -8.53 -5.74
C VAL A 148 7.25 -8.04 -6.05
N PRO A 149 7.01 -6.71 -6.04
CA PRO A 149 5.69 -6.15 -6.35
C PRO A 149 5.33 -6.38 -7.83
N THR A 150 4.08 -6.79 -8.07
CA THR A 150 3.48 -6.91 -9.41
C THR A 150 2.39 -5.87 -9.67
N THR A 151 2.13 -5.00 -8.69
CA THR A 151 1.23 -3.84 -8.80
C THR A 151 1.92 -2.58 -8.31
N ALA A 152 1.57 -1.44 -8.89
CA ALA A 152 2.07 -0.13 -8.47
C ALA A 152 0.96 0.64 -7.72
N GLY A 153 0.80 0.38 -6.42
CA GLY A 153 -0.17 1.08 -5.57
C GLY A 153 0.23 1.10 -4.10
N THR A 154 0.18 -0.06 -3.45
CA THR A 154 0.35 -0.16 -1.98
C THR A 154 1.74 0.19 -1.48
N GLY A 155 2.78 -0.06 -2.29
CA GLY A 155 4.18 0.08 -1.89
C GLY A 155 4.55 -0.77 -0.67
N SER A 156 3.80 -1.84 -0.42
CA SER A 156 3.93 -2.72 0.73
C SER A 156 5.35 -3.33 0.85
N GLU A 157 6.10 -3.38 -0.24
CA GLU A 157 7.50 -3.83 -0.32
C GLU A 157 8.51 -2.94 0.43
N VAL A 158 8.15 -1.72 0.80
CA VAL A 158 9.00 -0.84 1.65
C VAL A 158 8.40 -0.59 3.03
N GLY A 159 7.27 -1.24 3.33
CA GLY A 159 6.54 -1.10 4.59
C GLY A 159 6.95 -2.08 5.67
N ARG A 160 6.63 -1.73 6.92
CA ARG A 160 6.87 -2.51 8.15
C ARG A 160 5.60 -3.07 8.80
N ALA A 161 4.50 -3.04 8.06
CA ALA A 161 3.19 -3.46 8.51
C ALA A 161 2.50 -4.30 7.43
N SER A 162 1.52 -5.11 7.82
CA SER A 162 0.64 -5.87 6.94
C SER A 162 -0.82 -5.64 7.32
N VAL A 163 -1.71 -5.45 6.35
CA VAL A 163 -3.14 -5.34 6.61
C VAL A 163 -3.80 -6.70 6.43
N ILE A 164 -4.26 -7.30 7.54
CA ILE A 164 -4.87 -8.64 7.56
C ILE A 164 -6.31 -8.55 8.06
N THR A 165 -7.21 -9.25 7.38
CA THR A 165 -8.63 -9.31 7.74
C THR A 165 -8.85 -10.31 8.87
N ASP A 166 -9.38 -9.83 9.99
CA ASP A 166 -9.91 -10.66 11.07
C ASP A 166 -11.34 -11.08 10.71
N GLU A 167 -11.48 -12.32 10.27
CA GLU A 167 -12.75 -12.89 9.83
C GLU A 167 -13.77 -13.01 10.99
N ALA A 168 -13.30 -13.18 12.23
CA ALA A 168 -14.17 -13.33 13.39
C ALA A 168 -14.80 -11.98 13.78
N GLU A 169 -13.99 -10.94 13.84
CA GLU A 169 -14.43 -9.58 14.21
C GLU A 169 -14.91 -8.75 13.01
N ARG A 170 -14.70 -9.24 11.78
CA ARG A 170 -15.03 -8.56 10.51
C ARG A 170 -14.40 -7.17 10.37
N VAL A 171 -13.14 -7.06 10.80
CA VAL A 171 -12.35 -5.82 10.72
C VAL A 171 -11.00 -6.10 10.07
N LYS A 172 -10.42 -5.09 9.42
CA LYS A 172 -9.03 -5.12 8.98
C LYS A 172 -8.15 -4.66 10.14
N ARG A 173 -7.13 -5.46 10.48
CA ARG A 173 -6.14 -5.13 11.50
C ARG A 173 -4.79 -4.89 10.85
N ILE A 174 -4.07 -3.88 11.34
CA ILE A 174 -2.71 -3.59 10.92
C ILE A 174 -1.79 -4.39 11.83
N ILE A 175 -1.07 -5.36 11.28
CA ILE A 175 -0.05 -6.14 11.99
C ILE A 175 1.30 -5.45 11.80
N PHE A 176 2.04 -5.24 12.89
CA PHE A 176 3.27 -4.45 12.85
C PHE A 176 4.42 -5.11 13.59
N HIS A 177 5.60 -5.09 12.99
CA HIS A 177 6.87 -5.30 13.67
C HIS A 177 8.01 -4.61 12.88
N PRO A 178 8.97 -3.93 13.53
CA PRO A 178 10.05 -3.23 12.84
C PRO A 178 10.86 -4.11 11.86
N GLY A 179 11.02 -5.39 12.20
CA GLY A 179 11.70 -6.40 11.39
C GLY A 179 10.90 -6.96 10.20
N MET A 180 9.65 -6.53 9.97
CA MET A 180 8.86 -6.97 8.79
C MET A 180 9.30 -6.33 7.48
N VAL A 181 10.13 -5.29 7.53
CA VAL A 181 10.65 -4.61 6.33
C VAL A 181 11.39 -5.63 5.46
N PRO A 182 11.03 -5.76 4.17
CA PRO A 182 11.75 -6.62 3.24
C PRO A 182 13.24 -6.27 3.20
N ALA A 183 14.10 -7.28 3.30
CA ALA A 183 15.56 -7.07 3.28
C ALA A 183 16.07 -6.75 1.86
N ARG A 184 15.32 -7.18 0.85
CA ARG A 184 15.53 -6.89 -0.58
C ARG A 184 14.20 -6.63 -1.27
N VAL A 185 14.21 -5.70 -2.22
CA VAL A 185 13.07 -5.39 -3.09
C VAL A 185 13.52 -5.46 -4.53
N ILE A 186 12.72 -6.07 -5.41
CA ILE A 186 12.96 -6.09 -6.86
C ILE A 186 11.82 -5.39 -7.58
N LEU A 187 12.08 -4.17 -8.08
CA LEU A 187 11.15 -3.40 -8.90
C LEU A 187 11.39 -3.71 -10.38
N ASP A 188 10.72 -4.74 -10.88
CA ASP A 188 10.78 -5.14 -12.29
C ASP A 188 9.48 -4.78 -13.03
N PRO A 189 9.50 -3.74 -13.91
CA PRO A 189 8.30 -3.30 -14.63
C PRO A 189 7.72 -4.38 -15.54
N THR A 190 8.51 -5.37 -15.98
CA THR A 190 8.03 -6.44 -16.86
C THR A 190 6.95 -7.30 -16.19
N LEU A 191 6.99 -7.40 -14.86
CA LEU A 191 6.00 -8.15 -14.05
C LEU A 191 4.66 -7.43 -13.91
N THR A 192 4.56 -6.18 -14.39
CA THR A 192 3.35 -5.35 -14.27
C THR A 192 2.63 -5.13 -15.61
N VAL A 193 3.23 -5.56 -16.73
CA VAL A 193 2.70 -5.33 -18.09
C VAL A 193 1.31 -5.95 -18.28
N GLY A 194 1.06 -7.11 -17.66
CA GLY A 194 -0.21 -7.83 -17.73
C GLY A 194 -1.36 -7.20 -16.95
N LEU A 195 -1.14 -6.12 -16.19
CA LEU A 195 -2.21 -5.49 -15.41
C LEU A 195 -3.26 -4.84 -16.32
N PRO A 196 -4.56 -5.12 -16.10
CA PRO A 196 -5.64 -4.41 -16.80
C PRO A 196 -5.56 -2.89 -16.57
N PRO A 197 -6.02 -2.07 -17.53
CA PRO A 197 -6.05 -0.61 -17.37
C PRO A 197 -6.78 -0.15 -16.11
N ALA A 198 -7.93 -0.76 -15.78
CA ALA A 198 -8.69 -0.42 -14.59
C ALA A 198 -7.92 -0.65 -13.28
N VAL A 199 -7.17 -1.76 -13.19
CA VAL A 199 -6.31 -2.04 -12.02
C VAL A 199 -5.15 -1.06 -11.97
N THR A 200 -4.53 -0.78 -13.12
CA THR A 200 -3.44 0.21 -13.25
C THR A 200 -3.88 1.60 -12.77
N ALA A 201 -5.06 2.04 -13.17
CA ALA A 201 -5.66 3.30 -12.73
C ALA A 201 -5.90 3.30 -11.22
N ALA A 202 -6.59 2.27 -10.70
CA ALA A 202 -6.93 2.19 -9.30
C ALA A 202 -5.70 2.14 -8.39
N THR A 203 -4.70 1.30 -8.71
CA THR A 203 -3.47 1.23 -7.91
C THR A 203 -2.61 2.49 -8.07
N GLY A 204 -2.55 3.07 -9.27
CA GLY A 204 -1.80 4.32 -9.46
C GLY A 204 -2.40 5.50 -8.69
N MET A 205 -3.73 5.57 -8.61
CA MET A 205 -4.43 6.56 -7.78
C MET A 205 -4.27 6.30 -6.29
N ASP A 206 -4.10 5.04 -5.88
CA ASP A 206 -3.74 4.66 -4.51
C ASP A 206 -2.35 5.19 -4.12
N ALA A 207 -1.36 5.00 -5.01
CA ALA A 207 -0.03 5.59 -4.85
C ALA A 207 -0.08 7.13 -4.76
N LEU A 208 -0.99 7.77 -5.50
CA LEU A 208 -1.24 9.20 -5.39
C LEU A 208 -1.81 9.58 -4.02
N SER A 209 -2.82 8.86 -3.51
CA SER A 209 -3.36 9.13 -2.18
C SER A 209 -2.31 8.98 -1.10
N HIS A 210 -1.44 7.96 -1.15
CA HIS A 210 -0.34 7.83 -0.20
C HIS A 210 0.56 9.08 -0.19
N CYS A 211 1.00 9.53 -1.37
CA CYS A 211 1.84 10.70 -1.49
C CYS A 211 1.12 11.98 -1.02
N LEU A 212 -0.14 12.15 -1.42
CA LEU A 212 -0.91 13.38 -1.19
C LEU A 212 -1.30 13.52 0.29
N GLU A 213 -1.74 12.44 0.92
CA GLU A 213 -2.03 12.45 2.36
C GLU A 213 -0.76 12.62 3.19
N ALA A 214 0.34 11.95 2.84
CA ALA A 214 1.63 12.16 3.48
C ALA A 214 2.12 13.61 3.33
N TRP A 215 1.91 14.23 2.17
CA TRP A 215 2.24 15.64 1.93
C TRP A 215 1.41 16.60 2.80
N CYS A 216 0.16 16.27 3.05
CA CYS A 216 -0.75 17.07 3.87
C CYS A 216 -0.61 16.82 5.37
N ALA A 217 -0.17 15.63 5.79
CA ALA A 217 -0.08 15.23 7.19
C ALA A 217 0.74 16.23 8.03
N PRO A 218 0.29 16.59 9.24
CA PRO A 218 0.91 17.65 10.05
C PRO A 218 2.25 17.23 10.70
N GLY A 219 2.58 15.94 10.67
CA GLY A 219 3.80 15.40 11.28
C GLY A 219 5.06 16.02 10.68
N TYR A 220 6.08 16.27 11.50
CA TYR A 220 7.37 16.73 11.00
C TYR A 220 8.16 15.55 10.43
N HIS A 221 8.32 15.48 9.10
CA HIS A 221 9.19 14.53 8.44
C HIS A 221 9.63 15.06 7.07
N PRO A 222 10.62 15.98 7.00
CA PRO A 222 10.99 16.70 5.78
C PRO A 222 11.49 15.80 4.64
N MET A 223 12.10 14.65 4.94
CA MET A 223 12.46 13.66 3.90
C MET A 223 11.21 13.04 3.27
N ALA A 224 10.22 12.65 4.06
CA ALA A 224 8.96 12.14 3.55
C ALA A 224 8.20 13.21 2.73
N GLU A 225 8.27 14.50 3.12
CA GLU A 225 7.72 15.59 2.31
C GLU A 225 8.32 15.62 0.89
N GLY A 226 9.66 15.57 0.81
CA GLY A 226 10.38 15.57 -0.47
C GLY A 226 10.09 14.33 -1.31
N ILE A 227 9.96 13.16 -0.67
CA ILE A 227 9.62 11.91 -1.35
C ILE A 227 8.18 11.93 -1.86
N ALA A 228 7.22 12.39 -1.05
CA ALA A 228 5.83 12.51 -1.45
C ALA A 228 5.65 13.39 -2.69
N VAL A 229 6.29 14.57 -2.72
CA VAL A 229 6.10 15.51 -3.84
C VAL A 229 6.70 14.99 -5.15
N GLU A 230 7.87 14.35 -5.11
CA GLU A 230 8.44 13.69 -6.30
C GLU A 230 7.60 12.47 -6.72
N GLY A 231 7.02 11.73 -5.77
CA GLY A 231 6.08 10.63 -6.05
C GLY A 231 4.85 11.12 -6.80
N MET A 232 4.25 12.24 -6.37
CA MET A 232 3.13 12.86 -7.08
C MET A 232 3.49 13.32 -8.49
N ARG A 233 4.70 13.85 -8.71
CA ARG A 233 5.18 14.21 -10.05
C ARG A 233 5.29 12.99 -10.95
N ARG A 234 5.80 11.87 -10.44
CA ARG A 234 5.84 10.60 -11.18
C ARG A 234 4.44 10.11 -11.55
N VAL A 235 3.49 10.14 -10.62
CA VAL A 235 2.09 9.79 -10.92
C VAL A 235 1.54 10.68 -12.03
N ARG A 236 1.69 12.01 -11.91
CA ARG A 236 1.23 12.98 -12.91
C ARG A 236 1.74 12.65 -14.31
N ASP A 237 3.03 12.32 -14.43
CA ASP A 237 3.70 12.14 -15.71
C ASP A 237 3.51 10.75 -16.32
N TYR A 238 3.43 9.70 -15.49
CA TYR A 238 3.54 8.32 -15.94
C TYR A 238 2.27 7.49 -15.76
N LEU A 239 1.36 7.82 -14.83
CA LEU A 239 0.12 7.06 -14.67
C LEU A 239 -0.77 7.09 -15.93
N PRO A 240 -1.02 8.25 -16.56
CA PRO A 240 -1.80 8.28 -17.80
C PRO A 240 -1.16 7.46 -18.93
N ARG A 241 0.18 7.44 -18.99
CA ARG A 241 0.94 6.66 -19.97
C ARG A 241 0.79 5.16 -19.72
N ALA A 242 1.02 4.70 -18.48
CA ALA A 242 0.89 3.29 -18.11
C ALA A 242 -0.55 2.77 -18.27
N TYR A 243 -1.55 3.63 -18.07
CA TYR A 243 -2.96 3.32 -18.30
C TYR A 243 -3.28 3.15 -19.79
N ALA A 244 -2.85 4.10 -20.63
CA ALA A 244 -3.13 4.09 -22.06
C ALA A 244 -2.30 3.04 -22.83
N HIS A 245 -1.05 2.80 -22.40
CA HIS A 245 -0.07 1.92 -23.02
C HIS A 245 0.54 1.01 -21.94
N GLY A 246 -0.12 -0.12 -21.68
CA GLY A 246 0.26 -1.05 -20.61
C GLY A 246 1.63 -1.72 -20.78
N ASP A 247 2.22 -1.65 -21.97
CA ASP A 247 3.55 -2.13 -22.33
C ASP A 247 4.65 -1.05 -22.26
N ASP A 248 4.30 0.20 -21.91
CA ASP A 248 5.27 1.27 -21.65
C ASP A 248 6.08 0.97 -20.37
N LEU A 249 7.20 0.26 -20.52
CA LEU A 249 8.05 -0.16 -19.41
C LEU A 249 8.61 1.01 -18.60
N GLU A 250 8.84 2.16 -19.22
CA GLU A 250 9.29 3.36 -18.49
C GLU A 250 8.17 3.86 -17.58
N ALA A 251 6.95 3.96 -18.10
CA ALA A 251 5.81 4.38 -17.31
C ALA A 251 5.50 3.39 -16.18
N ARG A 252 5.50 2.08 -16.48
CA ARG A 252 5.35 1.02 -15.48
C ARG A 252 6.40 1.10 -14.37
N LEU A 253 7.67 1.30 -14.74
CA LEU A 253 8.76 1.42 -13.77
C LEU A 253 8.58 2.65 -12.88
N ASN A 254 8.26 3.80 -13.48
CA ASN A 254 8.05 5.02 -12.71
C ASN A 254 6.83 4.92 -11.80
N MET A 255 5.80 4.15 -12.17
CA MET A 255 4.67 3.87 -11.29
C MET A 255 5.05 2.95 -10.12
N LEU A 256 5.86 1.90 -10.33
CA LEU A 256 6.42 1.11 -9.23
C LEU A 256 7.20 1.99 -8.27
N VAL A 257 8.09 2.85 -8.80
CA VAL A 257 8.86 3.79 -7.98
C VAL A 257 7.94 4.77 -7.25
N ALA A 258 6.93 5.33 -7.91
CA ALA A 258 5.97 6.24 -7.28
C ALA A 258 5.20 5.57 -6.13
N SER A 259 4.83 4.30 -6.30
CA SER A 259 4.19 3.49 -5.26
C SER A 259 5.12 3.29 -4.06
N SER A 260 6.38 2.88 -4.27
CA SER A 260 7.36 2.77 -3.20
C SER A 260 7.63 4.11 -2.52
N MET A 261 7.66 5.22 -3.28
CA MET A 261 7.80 6.57 -2.73
C MET A 261 6.61 6.96 -1.84
N GLY A 262 5.37 6.71 -2.29
CA GLY A 262 4.18 6.91 -1.48
C GLY A 262 4.22 6.11 -0.18
N ALA A 263 4.58 4.82 -0.27
CA ALA A 263 4.74 3.96 0.89
C ALA A 263 5.91 4.34 1.82
N THR A 264 6.93 4.98 1.27
CA THR A 264 8.00 5.51 2.09
C THR A 264 7.57 6.80 2.81
N ALA A 265 6.81 7.65 2.12
CA ALA A 265 6.39 8.95 2.61
C ALA A 265 5.28 8.87 3.68
N PHE A 266 4.32 7.94 3.57
CA PHE A 266 3.20 7.85 4.53
C PHE A 266 3.61 7.41 5.95
N GLN A 267 4.89 7.12 6.21
CA GLN A 267 5.43 7.11 7.57
C GLN A 267 5.22 8.47 8.28
N ARG A 268 5.05 9.56 7.51
CA ARG A 268 4.64 10.87 8.02
C ARG A 268 3.16 10.94 8.44
N GLY A 269 2.34 10.02 7.94
CA GLY A 269 0.90 9.94 8.16
C GLY A 269 0.14 9.72 6.85
N LEU A 270 -1.09 9.21 6.99
CA LEU A 270 -2.15 9.24 5.98
C LEU A 270 -3.22 10.25 6.43
N GLY A 271 -4.46 10.07 6.01
CA GLY A 271 -5.57 10.92 6.45
C GLY A 271 -6.94 10.34 6.17
N ALA A 272 -7.87 11.26 5.92
CA ALA A 272 -9.29 10.98 5.78
C ALA A 272 -9.67 10.13 4.55
N MET A 273 -8.83 10.05 3.50
CA MET A 273 -9.09 9.16 2.35
C MET A 273 -9.04 7.71 2.81
N HIS A 274 -7.94 7.30 3.45
CA HIS A 274 -7.78 5.94 3.96
C HIS A 274 -8.74 5.66 5.12
N ALA A 275 -8.96 6.62 6.01
CA ALA A 275 -9.90 6.48 7.12
C ALA A 275 -11.34 6.17 6.66
N LEU A 276 -11.76 6.67 5.49
CA LEU A 276 -13.04 6.32 4.87
C LEU A 276 -12.96 5.06 4.02
N ALA A 277 -11.85 4.85 3.30
CA ALA A 277 -11.67 3.69 2.42
C ALA A 277 -11.62 2.36 3.19
N HIS A 278 -11.05 2.31 4.40
CA HIS A 278 -10.98 1.06 5.17
C HIS A 278 -12.36 0.53 5.59
N PRO A 279 -13.25 1.32 6.23
CA PRO A 279 -14.62 0.89 6.53
C PRO A 279 -15.41 0.50 5.28
N LEU A 280 -15.30 1.28 4.20
CA LEU A 280 -16.00 1.00 2.95
C LEU A 280 -15.53 -0.32 2.33
N GLY A 281 -14.23 -0.57 2.31
CA GLY A 281 -13.66 -1.84 1.85
C GLY A 281 -14.11 -3.03 2.71
N ALA A 282 -14.25 -2.84 4.03
CA ALA A 282 -14.72 -3.90 4.93
C ALA A 282 -16.23 -4.19 4.78
N LEU A 283 -17.05 -3.17 4.57
CA LEU A 283 -18.52 -3.32 4.50
C LEU A 283 -19.02 -3.76 3.11
N TYR A 284 -18.34 -3.33 2.05
CA TYR A 284 -18.82 -3.52 0.66
C TYR A 284 -17.89 -4.38 -0.21
N ASP A 285 -16.77 -4.87 0.34
CA ASP A 285 -15.73 -5.61 -0.41
C ASP A 285 -15.23 -4.86 -1.67
N ALA A 286 -15.25 -3.53 -1.61
CA ALA A 286 -14.86 -2.67 -2.72
C ALA A 286 -13.33 -2.54 -2.81
N HIS A 287 -12.82 -2.42 -4.04
CA HIS A 287 -11.38 -2.33 -4.32
C HIS A 287 -10.76 -1.06 -3.71
N HIS A 288 -9.74 -1.24 -2.87
CA HIS A 288 -9.15 -0.17 -2.04
C HIS A 288 -8.69 1.06 -2.83
N GLY A 289 -7.85 0.87 -3.86
CA GLY A 289 -7.36 1.98 -4.68
C GLY A 289 -8.48 2.72 -5.42
N THR A 290 -9.58 2.03 -5.74
CA THR A 290 -10.75 2.67 -6.36
C THR A 290 -11.48 3.57 -5.37
N LEU A 291 -11.65 3.11 -4.13
CA LEU A 291 -12.24 3.91 -3.05
C LEU A 291 -11.41 5.17 -2.80
N ASN A 292 -10.10 5.03 -2.61
CA ASN A 292 -9.18 6.17 -2.42
C ASN A 292 -9.27 7.15 -3.60
N ALA A 293 -9.28 6.65 -4.84
CA ALA A 293 -9.41 7.48 -6.03
C ALA A 293 -10.72 8.27 -6.09
N ILE A 294 -11.84 7.67 -5.66
CA ILE A 294 -13.16 8.34 -5.62
C ILE A 294 -13.20 9.37 -4.49
N LEU A 295 -12.73 9.01 -3.30
CA LEU A 295 -12.81 9.85 -2.08
C LEU A 295 -11.88 11.07 -2.14
N MET A 296 -10.77 10.97 -2.87
CA MET A 296 -9.69 11.96 -2.89
C MET A 296 -10.15 13.41 -3.02
N PRO A 297 -10.89 13.84 -4.05
CA PRO A 297 -11.26 15.26 -4.18
C PRO A 297 -12.22 15.73 -3.08
N TYR A 298 -13.11 14.87 -2.58
CA TYR A 298 -14.03 15.22 -1.49
C TYR A 298 -13.27 15.45 -0.18
N VAL A 299 -12.26 14.63 0.09
CA VAL A 299 -11.38 14.80 1.26
C VAL A 299 -10.50 16.03 1.13
N LEU A 300 -9.92 16.30 -0.05
CA LEU A 300 -9.15 17.53 -0.29
C LEU A 300 -10.01 18.77 -0.07
N LYS A 301 -11.26 18.74 -0.52
CA LYS A 301 -12.21 19.83 -0.29
C LYS A 301 -12.54 20.01 1.19
N ALA A 302 -12.80 18.93 1.91
CA ALA A 302 -13.05 18.98 3.36
C ALA A 302 -11.83 19.51 4.14
N ASN A 303 -10.61 19.19 3.68
CA ASN A 303 -9.36 19.63 4.27
C ASN A 303 -8.91 21.03 3.82
N GLU A 304 -9.60 21.69 2.89
CA GLU A 304 -9.15 22.90 2.18
C GLU A 304 -8.61 24.01 3.10
N ARG A 305 -9.26 24.23 4.25
CA ARG A 305 -8.86 25.25 5.24
C ARG A 305 -7.51 24.99 5.92
N ALA A 306 -6.99 23.76 5.88
CA ALA A 306 -5.76 23.35 6.54
C ALA A 306 -4.59 23.08 5.57
N ILE A 307 -4.87 22.93 4.26
CA ILE A 307 -3.86 22.47 3.28
C ILE A 307 -3.49 23.53 2.23
N GLY A 308 -3.92 24.79 2.39
CA GLY A 308 -3.70 25.86 1.41
C GLY A 308 -2.24 26.07 0.99
N GLU A 309 -1.33 26.30 1.94
CA GLU A 309 0.10 26.47 1.64
C GLU A 309 0.73 25.19 1.05
N PRO A 310 0.52 23.99 1.63
CA PRO A 310 0.93 22.73 0.99
C PRO A 310 0.49 22.60 -0.47
N MET A 311 -0.76 22.95 -0.81
CA MET A 311 -1.29 22.85 -2.16
C MET A 311 -0.68 23.89 -3.12
N VAL A 312 -0.39 25.11 -2.66
CA VAL A 312 0.34 26.11 -3.45
C VAL A 312 1.73 25.60 -3.81
N ARG A 313 2.46 25.02 -2.84
CA ARG A 313 3.80 24.45 -3.08
C ARG A 313 3.73 23.27 -4.05
N LEU A 314 2.77 22.37 -3.85
CA LEU A 314 2.53 21.23 -4.74
C LEU A 314 2.28 21.70 -6.18
N CYS A 315 1.33 22.62 -6.37
CA CYS A 315 0.99 23.14 -7.69
C CYS A 315 2.20 23.76 -8.39
N ARG A 316 3.04 24.52 -7.67
CA ARG A 316 4.27 25.08 -8.25
C ARG A 316 5.26 23.98 -8.69
N TYR A 317 5.44 22.97 -7.86
CA TYR A 317 6.33 21.85 -8.19
C TYR A 317 5.82 21.04 -9.38
N LEU A 318 4.50 20.85 -9.44
CA LEU A 318 3.81 20.17 -10.53
C LEU A 318 3.46 21.08 -11.71
N ASP A 319 4.00 22.30 -11.79
CA ASP A 319 3.73 23.25 -12.87
C ASP A 319 2.22 23.42 -13.19
N ILE A 320 1.37 23.33 -12.17
CA ILE A 320 -0.08 23.54 -12.26
C ILE A 320 -0.35 25.04 -12.26
N ARG A 321 -1.12 25.50 -13.25
CA ARG A 321 -1.47 26.92 -13.40
C ARG A 321 -2.32 27.40 -12.22
N GLN A 322 -2.15 28.66 -11.85
CA GLN A 322 -2.84 29.31 -10.72
C GLN A 322 -2.71 28.49 -9.42
N PRO A 323 -1.52 28.42 -8.80
CA PRO A 323 -1.28 27.56 -7.64
C PRO A 323 -2.25 27.80 -6.48
N GLY A 324 -2.92 26.73 -6.03
CA GLY A 324 -3.90 26.76 -4.94
C GLY A 324 -4.65 25.43 -4.79
N THR A 325 -5.41 25.29 -3.70
CA THR A 325 -6.16 24.05 -3.42
C THR A 325 -7.15 23.70 -4.53
N SER A 326 -7.89 24.68 -5.05
CA SER A 326 -8.87 24.45 -6.13
C SER A 326 -8.20 23.87 -7.39
N SER A 327 -7.07 24.45 -7.84
CA SER A 327 -6.33 23.94 -9.01
C SER A 327 -5.73 22.54 -8.79
N ALA A 328 -5.35 22.20 -7.56
CA ALA A 328 -4.93 20.85 -7.21
C ALA A 328 -6.09 19.84 -7.28
N ILE A 329 -7.28 20.23 -6.81
CA ILE A 329 -8.51 19.43 -6.94
C ILE A 329 -8.89 19.26 -8.41
N ASP A 330 -8.83 20.33 -9.22
CA ASP A 330 -9.12 20.27 -10.66
C ASP A 330 -8.16 19.29 -11.37
N TRP A 331 -6.86 19.33 -11.06
CA TRP A 331 -5.90 18.37 -11.56
C TRP A 331 -6.26 16.92 -11.21
N VAL A 332 -6.67 16.66 -9.96
CA VAL A 332 -7.11 15.33 -9.52
C VAL A 332 -8.36 14.90 -10.30
N LEU A 333 -9.32 15.79 -10.52
CA LEU A 333 -10.54 15.49 -11.28
C LEU A 333 -10.25 15.18 -12.75
N GLU A 334 -9.40 15.97 -13.40
CA GLU A 334 -8.95 15.70 -14.78
C GLU A 334 -8.22 14.35 -14.88
N LEU A 335 -7.36 14.03 -13.91
CA LEU A 335 -6.66 12.75 -13.88
C LEU A 335 -7.64 11.59 -13.72
N ARG A 336 -8.61 11.69 -12.81
CA ARG A 336 -9.66 10.67 -12.63
C ARG A 336 -10.46 10.44 -13.90
N GLU A 337 -10.86 11.50 -14.60
CA GLU A 337 -11.59 11.42 -15.86
C GLU A 337 -10.76 10.69 -16.93
N ARG A 338 -9.49 11.07 -17.11
CA ARG A 338 -8.58 10.41 -18.07
C ARG A 338 -8.36 8.92 -17.79
N LEU A 339 -8.42 8.52 -16.52
CA LEU A 339 -8.23 7.15 -16.07
C LEU A 339 -9.53 6.35 -15.97
N ALA A 340 -10.68 6.95 -16.34
CA ALA A 340 -12.01 6.38 -16.20
C ALA A 340 -12.33 5.90 -14.77
N ILE A 341 -11.84 6.62 -13.76
CA ILE A 341 -12.22 6.39 -12.37
C ILE A 341 -13.68 6.85 -12.18
N PRO A 342 -14.56 6.04 -11.57
CA PRO A 342 -15.94 6.43 -11.28
C PRO A 342 -16.00 7.76 -10.50
N HIS A 343 -17.02 8.57 -10.77
CA HIS A 343 -17.12 9.90 -10.17
C HIS A 343 -17.51 9.88 -8.68
N ASP A 344 -18.33 8.91 -8.30
CA ASP A 344 -18.95 8.80 -6.98
C ASP A 344 -19.02 7.34 -6.53
N LEU A 345 -19.37 7.14 -5.25
CA LEU A 345 -19.49 5.81 -4.66
C LEU A 345 -20.77 5.07 -5.15
N ALA A 346 -21.81 5.81 -5.57
CA ALA A 346 -23.03 5.22 -6.11
C ALA A 346 -22.77 4.45 -7.42
N ALA A 347 -21.86 4.96 -8.26
CA ALA A 347 -21.44 4.33 -9.51
C ALA A 347 -20.76 2.95 -9.34
N ILE A 348 -20.30 2.63 -8.13
CA ILE A 348 -19.74 1.32 -7.78
C ILE A 348 -20.66 0.51 -6.85
N GLY A 349 -21.93 0.91 -6.73
CA GLY A 349 -22.95 0.16 -5.99
C GLY A 349 -22.99 0.42 -4.49
N ILE A 350 -22.31 1.46 -3.99
CA ILE A 350 -22.36 1.84 -2.57
C ILE A 350 -23.48 2.84 -2.35
N ASP A 351 -24.47 2.46 -1.53
CA ASP A 351 -25.58 3.30 -1.14
C ASP A 351 -25.27 4.17 0.08
N ALA A 352 -26.22 4.99 0.52
CA ALA A 352 -26.08 5.86 1.69
C ALA A 352 -26.56 5.23 3.02
N ALA A 353 -26.93 3.94 3.04
CA ALA A 353 -27.64 3.33 4.16
C ALA A 353 -26.79 3.30 5.45
N GLU A 354 -25.50 3.02 5.30
CA GLU A 354 -24.56 2.86 6.42
C GLU A 354 -23.82 4.17 6.76
N ALA A 355 -24.32 5.33 6.33
CA ALA A 355 -23.59 6.62 6.44
C ALA A 355 -23.14 6.95 7.87
N VAL A 356 -24.01 6.75 8.86
CA VAL A 356 -23.69 6.99 10.29
C VAL A 356 -22.58 6.04 10.74
N LYS A 357 -22.74 4.75 10.46
CA LYS A 357 -21.77 3.70 10.82
C LYS A 357 -20.40 3.94 10.18
N ILE A 358 -20.37 4.34 8.91
CA ILE A 358 -19.12 4.69 8.21
C ILE A 358 -18.42 5.85 8.90
N GLY A 359 -19.16 6.88 9.33
CA GLY A 359 -18.60 7.98 10.11
C GLY A 359 -18.00 7.54 11.44
N GLU A 360 -18.71 6.68 12.18
CA GLU A 360 -18.25 6.11 13.45
C GLU A 360 -17.01 5.22 13.29
N MET A 361 -16.94 4.42 12.22
CA MET A 361 -15.77 3.58 11.93
C MET A 361 -14.59 4.42 11.46
N ALA A 362 -14.81 5.45 10.64
CA ALA A 362 -13.74 6.27 10.07
C ALA A 362 -13.04 7.14 11.12
N VAL A 363 -13.78 7.68 12.11
CA VAL A 363 -13.17 8.55 13.12
C VAL A 363 -12.18 7.81 14.04
N VAL A 364 -12.37 6.50 14.22
CA VAL A 364 -11.48 5.64 15.02
C VAL A 364 -10.44 4.90 14.18
N ASP A 365 -10.46 5.05 12.85
CA ASP A 365 -9.43 4.47 11.98
C ASP A 365 -8.07 5.09 12.29
N PRO A 366 -6.98 4.29 12.38
CA PRO A 366 -5.64 4.81 12.67
C PRO A 366 -5.18 5.94 11.73
N SER A 367 -5.62 5.92 10.47
CA SER A 367 -5.27 6.93 9.46
C SER A 367 -5.90 8.30 9.77
N ALA A 368 -7.01 8.33 10.50
CA ALA A 368 -7.70 9.57 10.88
C ALA A 368 -6.84 10.45 11.81
N ALA A 369 -6.00 9.83 12.64
CA ALA A 369 -5.18 10.52 13.64
C ALA A 369 -4.16 11.49 13.02
N SER A 370 -3.72 11.23 11.78
CA SER A 370 -2.78 12.09 11.05
C SER A 370 -3.44 12.99 10.01
N ASN A 371 -4.79 13.02 9.93
CA ASN A 371 -5.46 13.95 9.03
C ASN A 371 -5.23 15.42 9.49
N PRO A 372 -5.03 16.40 8.59
CA PRO A 372 -4.74 17.79 8.97
C PRO A 372 -5.84 18.47 9.78
N ILE A 373 -7.07 17.98 9.67
CA ILE A 373 -8.22 18.38 10.47
C ILE A 373 -8.68 17.17 11.28
N ALA A 374 -8.81 17.32 12.60
CA ALA A 374 -9.49 16.33 13.42
C ALA A 374 -11.00 16.38 13.13
N PHE A 375 -11.45 15.51 12.22
CA PHE A 375 -12.86 15.36 11.86
C PHE A 375 -13.63 14.56 12.92
N THR A 376 -14.87 14.94 13.18
CA THR A 376 -15.81 14.12 13.99
C THR A 376 -16.42 12.99 13.15
N ALA A 377 -17.13 12.06 13.78
CA ALA A 377 -17.89 11.04 13.06
C ALA A 377 -18.90 11.67 12.08
N GLU A 378 -19.56 12.77 12.48
CA GLU A 378 -20.49 13.51 11.64
C GLU A 378 -19.78 14.21 10.46
N ASP A 379 -18.55 14.68 10.65
CA ASP A 379 -17.74 15.21 9.55
C ASP A 379 -17.46 14.12 8.52
N TYR A 380 -16.98 12.95 8.95
CA TYR A 380 -16.73 11.81 8.08
C TYR A 380 -18.01 11.33 7.37
N GLN A 381 -19.14 11.27 8.08
CA GLN A 381 -20.44 10.96 7.49
C GLN A 381 -20.79 11.95 6.37
N ARG A 382 -20.57 13.25 6.57
CA ARG A 382 -20.85 14.27 5.55
C ARG A 382 -19.93 14.12 4.33
N ILE A 383 -18.66 13.84 4.52
CA ILE A 383 -17.70 13.59 3.43
C ILE A 383 -18.12 12.35 2.64
N PHE A 384 -18.49 11.27 3.33
CA PHE A 384 -19.02 10.06 2.70
C PHE A 384 -20.28 10.36 1.86
N LEU A 385 -21.26 11.08 2.41
CA LEU A 385 -22.48 11.43 1.69
C LEU A 385 -22.20 12.31 0.46
N ALA A 386 -21.25 13.24 0.57
CA ALA A 386 -20.79 14.05 -0.55
C ALA A 386 -20.19 13.19 -1.67
N ALA A 387 -19.31 12.24 -1.31
CA ALA A 387 -18.71 11.28 -2.24
C ALA A 387 -19.71 10.29 -2.83
N GLN A 388 -20.75 9.93 -2.08
CA GLN A 388 -21.83 9.06 -2.52
C GLN A 388 -22.76 9.77 -3.52
N GLN A 389 -23.01 11.06 -3.32
CA GLN A 389 -23.90 11.87 -4.15
C GLN A 389 -23.21 12.55 -5.35
N GLY A 390 -21.88 12.48 -5.45
CA GLY A 390 -21.13 13.16 -6.50
C GLY A 390 -21.08 14.68 -6.34
N ARG A 391 -21.02 15.20 -5.09
CA ARG A 391 -21.10 16.65 -4.81
C ARG A 391 -19.86 17.16 -4.08
N LEU A 392 -19.06 17.97 -4.76
CA LEU A 392 -17.89 18.66 -4.21
C LEU A 392 -18.25 19.97 -3.48
#